data_AF-A0A537MN77-F1
#
_entry.id   AF-A0A537MN77-F1
#
_cell.length_a   1.000
_cell.length_b   1.000
_cell.length_c   1.000
_cell.angle_alpha   90.00
_cell.angle_beta   90.00
_cell.angle_gamma   90.00
#
_symmetry.space_group_name_H-M   'P 1'
#
loop_
_entity.id
_entity.type
_entity.pdbx_description
1 polymer ?
#
loop_
_entity_poly.entity_id
_entity_poly.type
_entity_poly.pdbx_seq_one_letter_code
_entity_poly.pdbx_strand_id
1 'polypeptide(L)'
;GRSPQDSHAARIFFEENFQPVRIARLGEVDGLVTGYFEPIVQGSRFPNPEFHVPVYRRPPDLVVAGRKPGSNAFPNKGALISRRDRNGQLVPYYDRAAIEAGALDGQKLEICWLKDPSDLLAVQMEGSGRVILEDGTPLRINYDSHNGYSFSSLSRALIEHHRIPRKEMSAQRIREWMTAHPDEAAKERAANRSYVFFRVTGLSNDGEPVGAQGVPLTAGRSIAVDRLHEYGTPFFIQANLALDSAKPVSRFSRLMIAQDTGSAIVGPARADLYWGAGDDAARIANRVHNAGRFVMLLPRQLDMIAAGKHMPLPLAKPKFAEIEVSKHPSKGNVPLAGPKLDPRATAAYAHAVGGPRTKLKRLPLHSAERSVR
;
A
#
# COMPACT_ATOMS: atom_id res chain seq x y z
N GLY A 1 -16.55 -22.11 20.49
CA GLY A 1 -15.10 -22.01 20.77
C GLY A 1 -14.91 -21.37 22.13
N ARG A 2 -13.78 -21.61 22.81
CA ARG A 2 -13.47 -20.96 24.09
C ARG A 2 -13.02 -19.51 23.83
N SER A 3 -13.89 -18.53 24.06
CA SER A 3 -13.43 -17.16 24.27
C SER A 3 -12.61 -17.14 25.58
N PRO A 4 -11.39 -16.60 25.60
CA PRO A 4 -10.62 -16.50 26.84
C PRO A 4 -11.36 -15.57 27.81
N GLN A 5 -11.60 -16.05 29.03
CA GLN A 5 -12.38 -15.32 30.04
C GLN A 5 -11.57 -14.18 30.68
N ASP A 6 -10.24 -14.27 30.64
CA ASP A 6 -9.31 -13.29 31.18
C ASP A 6 -7.97 -13.24 30.40
N SER A 7 -7.07 -12.35 30.83
CA SER A 7 -5.73 -12.17 30.24
C SER A 7 -4.75 -13.32 30.51
N HIS A 8 -4.97 -14.15 31.53
CA HIS A 8 -4.13 -15.29 31.86
C HIS A 8 -4.47 -16.47 30.93
N ALA A 9 -5.75 -16.80 30.80
CA ALA A 9 -6.25 -17.78 29.83
C ALA A 9 -5.88 -17.40 28.38
N ALA A 10 -5.95 -16.11 28.03
CA ALA A 10 -5.49 -15.63 26.73
C ALA A 10 -3.97 -15.84 26.51
N ARG A 11 -3.14 -15.67 27.55
CA ARG A 11 -1.69 -15.93 27.45
C ARG A 11 -1.40 -17.41 27.27
N ILE A 12 -1.99 -18.26 28.10
CA ILE A 12 -1.85 -19.73 28.03
C ILE A 12 -2.19 -20.22 26.63
N PHE A 13 -3.29 -19.74 26.04
CA PHE A 13 -3.67 -20.09 24.67
C PHE A 13 -2.53 -19.87 23.65
N PHE A 14 -1.85 -18.72 23.68
CA PHE A 14 -0.75 -18.46 22.76
C PHE A 14 0.51 -19.29 23.06
N GLU A 15 0.84 -19.50 24.35
CA GLU A 15 2.02 -20.28 24.77
C GLU A 15 1.87 -21.78 24.43
N GLU A 16 0.68 -22.34 24.62
CA GLU A 16 0.34 -23.73 24.28
C GLU A 16 0.27 -23.96 22.77
N ASN A 17 -0.41 -23.08 22.01
CA ASN A 17 -0.78 -23.36 20.62
C ASN A 17 0.25 -22.86 19.59
N PHE A 18 1.19 -21.99 19.97
CA PHE A 18 2.14 -21.39 19.04
C PHE A 18 3.61 -21.56 19.47
N GLN A 19 4.49 -21.68 18.48
CA GLN A 19 5.93 -21.63 18.66
C GLN A 19 6.46 -20.22 18.31
N PRO A 20 7.18 -19.53 19.21
CA PRO A 20 7.83 -18.27 18.90
C PRO A 20 9.02 -18.46 17.95
N VAL A 21 9.09 -17.64 16.91
CA VAL A 21 10.20 -17.55 15.94
C VAL A 21 10.64 -16.08 15.83
N ARG A 22 11.88 -15.78 16.20
CA ARG A 22 12.45 -14.44 15.99
C ARG A 22 12.70 -14.22 14.50
N ILE A 23 12.31 -13.05 14.00
CA ILE A 23 12.56 -12.65 12.61
C ILE A 23 13.29 -11.32 12.52
N ALA A 24 14.12 -11.19 11.49
CA ALA A 24 14.86 -9.98 11.12
C ALA A 24 15.17 -10.04 9.61
N ARG A 25 15.67 -8.93 9.03
CA ARG A 25 16.34 -9.01 7.73
C ARG A 25 17.69 -9.71 7.91
N LEU A 26 18.18 -10.43 6.90
CA LEU A 26 19.49 -11.06 6.96
C LEU A 26 20.59 -10.03 7.25
N GLY A 27 21.38 -10.25 8.30
CA GLY A 27 22.42 -9.33 8.77
C GLY A 27 21.93 -8.24 9.74
N GLU A 28 20.62 -8.12 9.98
CA GLU A 28 20.04 -7.20 10.96
C GLU A 28 19.60 -7.96 12.23
N VAL A 29 19.64 -7.28 13.38
CA VAL A 29 19.24 -7.84 14.68
C VAL A 29 17.81 -7.43 15.05
N ASP A 30 17.44 -6.21 14.71
CA ASP A 30 16.14 -5.59 14.96
C ASP A 30 15.49 -5.17 13.64
N GLY A 31 14.17 -5.07 13.62
CA GLY A 31 13.37 -4.53 12.53
C GLY A 31 12.94 -3.08 12.75
N LEU A 32 12.05 -2.57 11.90
CA LEU A 32 11.52 -1.20 11.96
C LEU A 32 10.02 -1.16 12.27
N VAL A 33 9.69 -0.39 13.30
CA VAL A 33 8.33 -0.11 13.77
C VAL A 33 7.97 1.35 13.43
N THR A 34 6.84 1.55 12.77
CA THR A 34 6.18 2.87 12.61
C THR A 34 4.77 2.86 13.19
N GLY A 35 4.05 3.98 13.15
CA GLY A 35 2.62 4.03 13.49
C GLY A 35 1.78 4.71 12.42
N TYR A 36 0.53 4.26 12.30
CA TYR A 36 -0.51 4.78 11.41
C TYR A 36 -1.85 4.88 12.17
N PHE A 37 -2.83 5.59 11.62
CA PHE A 37 -4.10 5.93 12.27
C PHE A 37 -5.22 6.15 11.25
N GLU A 38 -6.45 6.38 11.70
CA GLU A 38 -7.55 6.83 10.82
C GLU A 38 -7.78 8.34 10.98
N PRO A 39 -7.48 9.17 9.97
CA PRO A 39 -7.74 10.61 10.01
C PRO A 39 -9.22 10.94 10.16
N ILE A 40 -9.50 11.98 10.93
CA ILE A 40 -10.81 12.62 10.98
C ILE A 40 -10.66 13.98 10.30
N VAL A 41 -11.40 14.21 9.23
CA VAL A 41 -11.29 15.39 8.35
C VAL A 41 -12.66 16.00 8.10
N GLN A 42 -12.73 17.29 7.79
CA GLN A 42 -13.99 17.95 7.41
C GLN A 42 -14.24 17.83 5.90
N GLY A 43 -15.50 17.70 5.51
CA GLY A 43 -15.88 17.66 4.09
C GLY A 43 -17.34 18.02 3.81
N SER A 44 -17.69 18.12 2.54
CA SER A 44 -19.06 18.29 2.06
C SER A 44 -19.49 17.16 1.11
N ARG A 45 -20.80 16.94 1.02
CA ARG A 45 -21.44 16.10 -0.01
C ARG A 45 -21.45 16.74 -1.39
N PHE A 46 -21.14 18.04 -1.51
CA PHE A 46 -21.17 18.79 -2.77
C PHE A 46 -19.99 19.79 -2.81
N PRO A 47 -19.47 20.15 -3.99
CA PRO A 47 -18.39 21.11 -4.09
C PRO A 47 -18.87 22.51 -3.74
N ASN A 48 -18.10 23.24 -2.93
CA ASN A 48 -18.31 24.64 -2.63
C ASN A 48 -16.95 25.37 -2.45
N PRO A 49 -16.89 26.70 -2.27
CA PRO A 49 -15.62 27.44 -2.17
C PRO A 49 -14.71 27.00 -1.01
N GLU A 50 -15.26 26.39 0.05
CA GLU A 50 -14.47 25.81 1.13
C GLU A 50 -14.09 24.35 0.80
N PHE A 51 -15.07 23.51 0.48
CA PHE A 51 -14.90 22.09 0.17
C PHE A 51 -14.81 21.85 -1.33
N HIS A 52 -13.59 21.86 -1.86
CA HIS A 52 -13.31 21.85 -3.30
C HIS A 52 -12.39 20.70 -3.76
N VAL A 53 -11.85 19.89 -2.84
CA VAL A 53 -10.90 18.81 -3.14
C VAL A 53 -11.62 17.46 -3.26
N PRO A 54 -11.83 16.90 -4.47
CA PRO A 54 -12.65 15.70 -4.64
C PRO A 54 -12.00 14.42 -4.10
N VAL A 55 -12.76 13.63 -3.34
CA VAL A 55 -12.40 12.25 -2.97
C VAL A 55 -13.02 11.29 -3.98
N TYR A 56 -12.20 10.63 -4.80
CA TYR A 56 -12.73 9.77 -5.87
C TYR A 56 -12.97 8.31 -5.44
N ARG A 57 -14.11 7.75 -5.91
CA ARG A 57 -14.34 6.29 -5.96
C ARG A 57 -13.60 5.66 -7.13
N ARG A 58 -13.42 4.33 -7.09
CA ARG A 58 -12.75 3.60 -8.20
C ARG A 58 -13.40 3.92 -9.55
N PRO A 59 -12.63 4.45 -10.52
CA PRO A 59 -13.11 4.67 -11.88
C PRO A 59 -13.46 3.33 -12.56
N PRO A 60 -14.53 3.26 -13.37
CA PRO A 60 -14.93 2.02 -14.05
C PRO A 60 -13.99 1.63 -15.21
N ASP A 61 -13.18 2.58 -15.72
CA ASP A 61 -12.18 2.35 -16.76
C ASP A 61 -10.82 1.87 -16.20
N LEU A 62 -10.67 1.86 -14.87
CA LEU A 62 -9.46 1.41 -14.17
C LEU A 62 -9.38 -0.11 -14.19
N VAL A 63 -8.61 -0.63 -15.14
CA VAL A 63 -8.45 -2.06 -15.40
C VAL A 63 -7.12 -2.58 -14.87
N VAL A 64 -7.14 -3.86 -14.49
CA VAL A 64 -5.95 -4.61 -14.11
C VAL A 64 -5.56 -5.50 -15.28
N ALA A 65 -4.43 -5.23 -15.93
CA ALA A 65 -3.99 -6.02 -17.07
C ALA A 65 -3.72 -7.49 -16.67
N GLY A 66 -4.13 -8.45 -17.51
CA GLY A 66 -3.97 -9.88 -17.27
C GLY A 66 -4.92 -10.50 -16.25
N ARG A 67 -5.81 -9.73 -15.61
CA ARG A 67 -6.75 -10.23 -14.60
C ARG A 67 -8.03 -10.80 -15.23
N LYS A 68 -8.42 -12.01 -14.85
CA LYS A 68 -9.74 -12.58 -15.20
C LYS A 68 -10.87 -11.92 -14.38
N PRO A 69 -12.07 -11.69 -14.95
CA PRO A 69 -13.25 -11.28 -14.17
C PRO A 69 -13.58 -12.28 -13.06
N GLY A 70 -14.09 -11.79 -11.92
CA GLY A 70 -14.67 -12.64 -10.86
C GLY A 70 -13.97 -12.62 -9.48
N SER A 71 -12.88 -11.86 -9.29
CA SER A 71 -12.25 -11.68 -7.96
C SER A 71 -12.51 -10.27 -7.41
N ASN A 72 -13.08 -10.18 -6.20
CA ASN A 72 -13.64 -8.93 -5.67
C ASN A 72 -12.58 -7.93 -5.14
N ALA A 73 -11.56 -8.40 -4.42
CA ALA A 73 -10.54 -7.53 -3.82
C ALA A 73 -9.59 -6.95 -4.89
N PHE A 74 -9.25 -5.66 -4.84
CA PHE A 74 -8.32 -5.07 -5.81
C PHE A 74 -6.88 -5.59 -5.60
N PRO A 75 -6.11 -5.90 -6.66
CA PRO A 75 -4.82 -6.56 -6.51
C PRO A 75 -3.72 -5.55 -6.14
N ASN A 76 -3.21 -5.69 -4.93
CA ASN A 76 -2.12 -4.86 -4.42
C ASN A 76 -0.73 -5.27 -4.96
N LYS A 77 -0.58 -6.48 -5.54
CA LYS A 77 0.71 -7.06 -6.00
C LYS A 77 0.84 -7.10 -7.53
N GLY A 78 1.98 -6.61 -8.04
CA GLY A 78 2.57 -7.01 -9.33
C GLY A 78 1.77 -6.77 -10.61
N ALA A 79 0.61 -6.10 -10.52
CA ALA A 79 -0.31 -5.96 -11.63
C ALA A 79 -0.18 -4.59 -12.29
N LEU A 80 -0.05 -4.58 -13.61
CA LEU A 80 -0.07 -3.35 -14.39
C LEU A 80 -1.49 -2.78 -14.35
N ILE A 81 -1.66 -1.68 -13.62
CA ILE A 81 -2.90 -0.92 -13.59
C ILE A 81 -2.93 -0.01 -14.82
N SER A 82 -4.04 -0.01 -15.52
CA SER A 82 -4.16 0.62 -16.83
C SER A 82 -5.57 1.19 -17.03
N ARG A 83 -5.70 2.01 -18.05
CA ARG A 83 -6.99 2.38 -18.68
C ARG A 83 -6.93 2.09 -20.16
N ARG A 84 -8.06 2.21 -20.84
CA ARG A 84 -8.07 2.28 -22.31
C ARG A 84 -7.84 3.71 -22.76
N ASP A 85 -7.11 3.89 -23.85
CA ASP A 85 -7.04 5.16 -24.59
C ASP A 85 -8.20 5.27 -25.61
N ARG A 86 -8.21 6.36 -26.38
CA ARG A 86 -9.23 6.57 -27.44
C ARG A 86 -9.19 5.52 -28.55
N ASN A 87 -8.07 4.82 -28.71
CA ASN A 87 -7.87 3.74 -29.68
C ASN A 87 -8.14 2.34 -29.07
N GLY A 88 -8.60 2.28 -27.81
CA GLY A 88 -8.86 1.05 -27.08
C GLY A 88 -7.61 0.35 -26.53
N GLN A 89 -6.41 0.90 -26.72
CA GLN A 89 -5.15 0.34 -26.25
C GLN A 89 -5.01 0.49 -24.73
N LEU A 90 -4.37 -0.50 -24.08
CA LEU A 90 -4.07 -0.42 -22.66
C LEU A 90 -2.84 0.48 -22.43
N VAL A 91 -3.05 1.55 -21.69
CA VAL A 91 -2.01 2.50 -21.26
C VAL A 91 -2.02 2.63 -19.74
N PRO A 92 -0.91 3.01 -19.08
CA PRO A 92 -0.90 3.29 -17.64
C PRO A 92 -2.03 4.20 -17.22
N TYR A 93 -2.56 4.00 -16.00
CA TYR A 93 -3.60 4.88 -15.46
C TYR A 93 -3.06 6.31 -15.27
N TYR A 94 -3.95 7.28 -15.07
CA TYR A 94 -3.58 8.65 -14.74
C TYR A 94 -2.77 8.68 -13.43
N ASP A 95 -1.66 9.43 -13.42
CA ASP A 95 -0.94 9.71 -12.18
C ASP A 95 -1.60 10.85 -11.39
N ARG A 96 -1.12 11.08 -10.17
CA ARG A 96 -1.62 12.15 -9.30
C ARG A 96 -1.73 13.51 -10.00
N ALA A 97 -0.70 13.89 -10.75
CA ALA A 97 -0.67 15.20 -11.41
C ALA A 97 -1.82 15.36 -12.40
N ALA A 98 -2.06 14.33 -13.23
CA ALA A 98 -3.19 14.32 -14.15
C ALA A 98 -4.55 14.30 -13.43
N ILE A 99 -4.67 13.56 -12.33
CA ILE A 99 -5.93 13.48 -11.56
C ILE A 99 -6.23 14.80 -10.83
N GLU A 100 -5.25 15.41 -10.16
CA GLU A 100 -5.39 16.72 -9.50
C GLU A 100 -5.59 17.87 -10.51
N ALA A 101 -5.21 17.68 -11.79
CA ALA A 101 -5.47 18.59 -12.90
C ALA A 101 -6.76 18.28 -13.69
N GLY A 102 -7.66 17.45 -13.15
CA GLY A 102 -9.02 17.26 -13.68
C GLY A 102 -9.20 16.11 -14.70
N ALA A 103 -8.27 15.15 -14.79
CA ALA A 103 -8.43 14.01 -15.72
C ALA A 103 -9.64 13.09 -15.43
N LEU A 104 -10.31 13.26 -14.28
CA LEU A 104 -11.51 12.53 -13.87
C LEU A 104 -12.79 13.40 -13.89
N ASP A 105 -12.68 14.67 -14.26
CA ASP A 105 -13.79 15.63 -14.19
C ASP A 105 -14.96 15.24 -15.08
N GLY A 106 -16.18 15.54 -14.63
CA GLY A 106 -17.42 15.21 -15.34
C GLY A 106 -17.80 13.72 -15.33
N GLN A 107 -16.92 12.83 -14.86
CA GLN A 107 -17.23 11.39 -14.71
C GLN A 107 -18.11 11.08 -13.48
N LYS A 108 -18.39 12.08 -12.64
CA LYS A 108 -19.24 12.01 -11.43
C LYS A 108 -18.70 11.02 -10.39
N LEU A 109 -17.38 10.85 -10.32
CA LEU A 109 -16.70 9.83 -9.50
C LEU A 109 -16.48 10.27 -8.04
N GLU A 110 -16.89 11.47 -7.69
CA GLU A 110 -16.69 12.06 -6.37
C GLU A 110 -17.57 11.36 -5.32
N ILE A 111 -17.01 11.13 -4.14
CA ILE A 111 -17.69 10.60 -2.95
C ILE A 111 -18.12 11.77 -2.05
N CYS A 112 -17.20 12.72 -1.87
CA CYS A 112 -17.32 13.94 -1.11
C CYS A 112 -16.17 14.88 -1.52
N TRP A 113 -16.18 16.10 -1.00
CA TRP A 113 -15.13 17.09 -1.19
C TRP A 113 -14.52 17.48 0.16
N LEU A 114 -13.20 17.54 0.23
CA LEU A 114 -12.44 18.00 1.40
C LEU A 114 -12.00 19.45 1.22
N LYS A 115 -11.56 20.07 2.32
CA LYS A 115 -11.09 21.46 2.35
C LYS A 115 -9.68 21.65 1.81
N ASP A 116 -8.77 20.71 2.05
CA ASP A 116 -7.34 20.87 1.76
C ASP A 116 -6.74 19.61 1.09
N PRO A 117 -5.90 19.74 0.03
CA PRO A 117 -5.22 18.62 -0.60
C PRO A 117 -4.30 17.83 0.35
N SER A 118 -3.83 18.44 1.44
CA SER A 118 -3.06 17.82 2.51
C SER A 118 -3.89 16.78 3.27
N ASP A 119 -5.18 17.07 3.52
CA ASP A 119 -6.09 16.15 4.21
C ASP A 119 -6.42 14.95 3.32
N LEU A 120 -6.65 15.19 2.02
CA LEU A 120 -6.78 14.10 1.05
C LEU A 120 -5.50 13.24 0.98
N LEU A 121 -4.33 13.87 0.92
CA LEU A 121 -3.07 13.14 0.86
C LEU A 121 -2.82 12.32 2.13
N ALA A 122 -3.16 12.84 3.32
CA ALA A 122 -3.12 12.09 4.57
C ALA A 122 -4.05 10.86 4.53
N VAL A 123 -5.33 11.06 4.21
CA VAL A 123 -6.31 9.96 4.05
C VAL A 123 -5.87 8.92 3.01
N GLN A 124 -5.18 9.33 1.95
CA GLN A 124 -4.59 8.42 0.95
C GLN A 124 -3.34 7.66 1.42
N MET A 125 -2.55 8.22 2.34
CA MET A 125 -1.41 7.53 2.95
C MET A 125 -1.85 6.53 4.01
N GLU A 126 -2.80 6.92 4.86
CA GLU A 126 -3.37 6.08 5.93
C GLU A 126 -4.36 5.03 5.39
N GLY A 127 -4.87 5.19 4.16
CA GLY A 127 -5.74 4.22 3.47
C GLY A 127 -7.19 4.15 3.97
N SER A 128 -7.56 4.96 4.96
CA SER A 128 -8.93 5.12 5.45
C SER A 128 -9.14 6.52 6.02
N GLY A 129 -10.39 6.90 6.30
CA GLY A 129 -10.70 8.17 6.94
C GLY A 129 -12.17 8.32 7.33
N ARG A 130 -12.40 9.22 8.30
CA ARG A 130 -13.73 9.69 8.70
C ARG A 130 -13.91 11.12 8.19
N VAL A 131 -14.76 11.30 7.19
CA VAL A 131 -15.12 12.64 6.71
C VAL A 131 -16.34 13.08 7.50
N ILE A 132 -16.17 14.05 8.40
CA ILE A 132 -17.29 14.72 9.07
C ILE A 132 -17.90 15.68 8.06
N LEU A 133 -19.17 15.46 7.71
CA LEU A 133 -19.90 16.30 6.77
C LEU A 133 -20.38 17.58 7.44
N GLU A 134 -20.76 18.58 6.63
CA GLU A 134 -21.31 19.87 7.09
C GLU A 134 -22.55 19.73 8.01
N ASP A 135 -23.30 18.64 7.90
CA ASP A 135 -24.44 18.30 8.77
C ASP A 135 -24.04 17.53 10.05
N GLY A 136 -22.75 17.34 10.29
CA GLY A 136 -22.18 16.54 11.38
C GLY A 136 -22.16 15.03 11.13
N THR A 137 -22.72 14.54 10.03
CA THR A 137 -22.78 13.09 9.74
C THR A 137 -21.40 12.56 9.38
N PRO A 138 -20.92 11.46 9.99
CA PRO A 138 -19.69 10.81 9.58
C PRO A 138 -19.89 10.01 8.29
N LEU A 139 -19.11 10.33 7.25
CA LEU A 139 -18.95 9.55 6.04
C LEU A 139 -17.63 8.78 6.11
N ARG A 140 -17.72 7.47 6.37
CA ARG A 140 -16.55 6.58 6.48
C ARG A 140 -16.09 6.12 5.10
N ILE A 141 -14.79 6.23 4.84
CA ILE A 141 -14.16 5.81 3.59
C ILE A 141 -12.96 4.89 3.87
N ASN A 142 -12.85 3.83 3.07
CA ASN A 142 -11.72 2.89 3.12
C ASN A 142 -11.15 2.71 1.71
N TYR A 143 -9.87 2.33 1.65
CA TYR A 143 -9.19 1.91 0.44
C TYR A 143 -10.05 0.94 -0.39
N ASP A 144 -10.13 1.21 -1.68
CA ASP A 144 -10.67 0.28 -2.68
C ASP A 144 -9.62 -0.11 -3.71
N SER A 145 -8.84 0.87 -4.24
CA SER A 145 -7.89 0.63 -5.33
C SER A 145 -6.85 1.75 -5.46
N HIS A 146 -5.87 1.56 -6.33
CA HIS A 146 -4.82 2.54 -6.62
C HIS A 146 -4.54 2.66 -8.12
N ASN A 147 -3.97 3.79 -8.57
CA ASN A 147 -3.58 4.01 -9.96
C ASN A 147 -2.34 3.21 -10.42
N GLY A 148 -1.65 2.51 -9.50
CA GLY A 148 -0.55 1.58 -9.83
C GLY A 148 0.86 2.17 -9.82
N TYR A 149 1.02 3.47 -9.57
CA TYR A 149 2.35 4.05 -9.38
C TYR A 149 2.87 3.83 -7.96
N SER A 150 4.19 3.64 -7.83
CA SER A 150 4.89 3.60 -6.56
C SER A 150 4.71 4.90 -5.76
N PHE A 151 4.56 4.75 -4.44
CA PHE A 151 4.50 5.86 -3.50
C PHE A 151 5.86 6.58 -3.42
N SER A 152 5.84 7.92 -3.46
CA SER A 152 7.00 8.76 -3.15
C SER A 152 6.66 9.67 -1.95
N SER A 153 7.62 9.82 -1.02
CA SER A 153 7.41 10.62 0.20
C SER A 153 7.47 12.12 -0.10
N LEU A 154 6.37 12.83 0.17
CA LEU A 154 6.32 14.30 0.08
C LEU A 154 7.36 14.96 1.01
N SER A 155 7.50 14.47 2.25
CA SER A 155 8.49 14.97 3.21
C SER A 155 9.92 14.84 2.70
N ARG A 156 10.21 13.80 1.92
CA ARG A 156 11.52 13.63 1.26
C ARG A 156 11.71 14.67 0.16
N ALA A 157 10.74 14.84 -0.74
CA ALA A 157 10.80 15.82 -1.81
C ALA A 157 11.02 17.26 -1.27
N LEU A 158 10.26 17.66 -0.24
CA LEU A 158 10.38 18.96 0.41
C LEU A 158 11.76 19.21 1.07
N ILE A 159 12.47 18.16 1.48
CA ILE A 159 13.85 18.27 1.98
C ILE A 159 14.84 18.35 0.80
N GLU A 160 14.69 17.49 -0.21
CA GLU A 160 15.59 17.41 -1.36
C GLU A 160 15.51 18.67 -2.25
N HIS A 161 14.35 19.32 -2.33
CA HIS A 161 14.14 20.61 -3.00
C HIS A 161 14.34 21.83 -2.06
N HIS A 162 14.88 21.61 -0.85
CA HIS A 162 15.19 22.67 0.13
C HIS A 162 14.01 23.56 0.56
N ARG A 163 12.76 23.08 0.43
CA ARG A 163 11.53 23.81 0.83
C ARG A 163 11.33 23.87 2.33
N ILE A 164 11.62 22.78 3.03
CA ILE A 164 11.51 22.66 4.50
C ILE A 164 12.76 21.95 5.04
N PRO A 165 13.52 22.56 5.96
CA PRO A 165 14.67 21.90 6.59
C PRO A 165 14.27 20.61 7.32
N ARG A 166 15.10 19.56 7.23
CA ARG A 166 14.85 18.25 7.89
C ARG A 166 14.56 18.37 9.39
N LYS A 167 15.11 19.37 10.08
CA LYS A 167 14.91 19.62 11.52
C LYS A 167 13.50 20.18 11.86
N GLU A 168 12.84 20.84 10.92
CA GLU A 168 11.48 21.39 11.07
C GLU A 168 10.40 20.43 10.56
N MET A 169 10.80 19.35 9.88
CA MET A 169 9.90 18.48 9.13
C MET A 169 8.88 17.80 10.05
N SER A 170 7.61 18.18 9.87
CA SER A 170 6.45 17.66 10.62
C SER A 170 5.19 17.81 9.78
N ALA A 171 4.14 17.04 10.07
CA ALA A 171 2.86 17.13 9.35
C ALA A 171 2.26 18.54 9.39
N GLN A 172 2.38 19.23 10.54
CA GLN A 172 1.96 20.61 10.72
C GLN A 172 2.75 21.58 9.82
N ARG A 173 4.09 21.51 9.87
CA ARG A 173 4.98 22.37 9.07
C ARG A 173 4.79 22.16 7.55
N ILE A 174 4.51 20.93 7.13
CA ILE A 174 4.14 20.59 5.76
C ILE A 174 2.82 21.27 5.35
N ARG A 175 1.78 21.14 6.19
CA ARG A 175 0.46 21.77 5.95
C ARG A 175 0.61 23.29 5.82
N GLU A 176 1.24 23.94 6.79
CA GLU A 176 1.53 25.38 6.79
C GLU A 176 2.28 25.82 5.52
N TRP A 177 3.31 25.08 5.12
CA TRP A 177 4.07 25.39 3.90
C TRP A 177 3.20 25.25 2.65
N MET A 178 2.39 24.21 2.55
CA MET A 178 1.51 23.97 1.40
C MET A 178 0.40 25.02 1.28
N THR A 179 -0.20 25.44 2.40
CA THR A 179 -1.19 26.53 2.43
C THR A 179 -0.56 27.87 2.01
N ALA A 180 0.70 28.12 2.39
CA ALA A 180 1.40 29.36 2.02
C ALA A 180 1.94 29.38 0.57
N HIS A 181 2.13 28.22 -0.08
CA HIS A 181 2.73 28.11 -1.42
C HIS A 181 1.92 27.16 -2.34
N PRO A 182 0.63 27.45 -2.63
CA PRO A 182 -0.28 26.49 -3.28
C PRO A 182 0.23 25.95 -4.64
N ASP A 183 0.81 26.81 -5.47
CA ASP A 183 1.33 26.45 -6.79
C ASP A 183 2.61 25.59 -6.74
N GLU A 184 3.45 25.78 -5.72
CA GLU A 184 4.61 24.93 -5.47
C GLU A 184 4.18 23.62 -4.82
N ALA A 185 3.23 23.68 -3.89
CA ALA A 185 2.65 22.52 -3.22
C ALA A 185 2.03 21.53 -4.20
N ALA A 186 1.35 22.00 -5.26
CA ALA A 186 0.85 21.15 -6.33
C ALA A 186 1.99 20.36 -7.03
N LYS A 187 3.14 20.99 -7.28
CA LYS A 187 4.32 20.36 -7.91
C LYS A 187 4.99 19.36 -6.96
N GLU A 188 5.14 19.71 -5.69
CA GLU A 188 5.74 18.83 -4.68
C GLU A 188 4.84 17.61 -4.40
N ARG A 189 3.51 17.78 -4.34
CA ARG A 189 2.57 16.65 -4.28
C ARG A 189 2.65 15.77 -5.53
N ALA A 190 2.72 16.37 -6.72
CA ALA A 190 2.79 15.66 -8.00
C ALA A 190 4.00 14.69 -8.12
N ALA A 191 5.09 14.94 -7.38
CA ALA A 191 6.20 13.99 -7.27
C ALA A 191 5.75 12.61 -6.73
N ASN A 192 4.73 12.58 -5.87
CA ASN A 192 4.04 11.35 -5.49
C ASN A 192 2.98 10.96 -6.55
N ARG A 193 3.42 10.33 -7.63
CA ARG A 193 2.57 9.86 -8.73
C ARG A 193 1.46 8.88 -8.30
N SER A 194 1.62 8.23 -7.15
CA SER A 194 0.65 7.30 -6.57
C SER A 194 -0.63 8.02 -6.11
N TYR A 195 -1.77 7.46 -6.49
CA TYR A 195 -3.11 7.96 -6.13
C TYR A 195 -4.00 6.79 -5.70
N VAL A 196 -4.74 6.99 -4.61
CA VAL A 196 -5.63 5.99 -4.00
C VAL A 196 -7.09 6.41 -4.20
N PHE A 197 -7.91 5.42 -4.58
CA PHE A 197 -9.35 5.54 -4.72
C PHE A 197 -10.06 4.79 -3.60
N PHE A 198 -11.19 5.33 -3.18
CA PHE A 198 -11.91 4.87 -2.00
C PHE A 198 -13.24 4.20 -2.34
N ARG A 199 -13.83 3.58 -1.31
CA ARG A 199 -15.23 3.21 -1.25
C ARG A 199 -15.81 3.72 0.06
N VAL A 200 -17.06 4.16 0.03
CA VAL A 200 -17.82 4.42 1.26
C VAL A 200 -18.03 3.11 2.00
N THR A 201 -17.88 3.14 3.33
CA THR A 201 -18.25 2.03 4.21
C THR A 201 -19.46 2.42 5.05
N GLY A 202 -20.36 1.46 5.31
CA GLY A 202 -21.51 1.65 6.19
C GLY A 202 -21.16 1.56 7.68
N LEU A 203 -19.93 1.93 8.05
CA LEU A 203 -19.46 1.90 9.44
C LEU A 203 -20.06 3.09 10.21
N SER A 204 -20.43 2.88 11.47
CA SER A 204 -20.78 3.95 12.41
C SER A 204 -19.55 4.77 12.81
N ASN A 205 -19.73 5.82 13.62
CA ASN A 205 -18.59 6.55 14.18
C ASN A 205 -17.80 5.72 15.20
N ASP A 206 -18.44 4.79 15.90
CA ASP A 206 -17.79 4.00 16.96
C ASP A 206 -16.98 2.81 16.43
N GLY A 207 -17.15 2.46 15.15
CA GLY A 207 -16.43 1.36 14.50
C GLY A 207 -14.99 1.71 14.10
N GLU A 208 -14.13 0.70 14.02
CA GLU A 208 -12.78 0.81 13.48
C GLU A 208 -12.75 0.52 11.97
N PRO A 209 -11.81 1.07 11.19
CA PRO A 209 -11.73 0.84 9.75
C PRO A 209 -11.43 -0.63 9.45
N VAL A 210 -11.87 -1.09 8.29
CA VAL A 210 -11.59 -2.45 7.80
C VAL A 210 -10.21 -2.47 7.14
N GLY A 211 -9.27 -3.24 7.70
CA GLY A 211 -7.93 -3.47 7.13
C GLY A 211 -7.94 -4.42 5.93
N ALA A 212 -6.79 -4.60 5.29
CA ALA A 212 -6.65 -5.44 4.09
C ALA A 212 -7.01 -6.93 4.29
N GLN A 213 -7.06 -7.44 5.53
CA GLN A 213 -7.61 -8.76 5.84
C GLN A 213 -9.14 -8.86 5.62
N GLY A 214 -9.86 -7.74 5.57
CA GLY A 214 -11.33 -7.69 5.47
C GLY A 214 -12.05 -7.70 6.81
N VAL A 215 -11.34 -7.51 7.92
CA VAL A 215 -11.91 -7.36 9.28
C VAL A 215 -11.62 -5.97 9.86
N PRO A 216 -12.43 -5.46 10.82
CA PRO A 216 -12.10 -4.25 11.54
C PRO A 216 -10.75 -4.33 12.25
N LEU A 217 -10.02 -3.23 12.24
CA LEU A 217 -8.79 -3.07 13.03
C LEU A 217 -9.11 -2.90 14.53
N THR A 218 -8.08 -2.98 15.36
CA THR A 218 -8.15 -2.80 16.82
C THR A 218 -6.98 -1.93 17.25
N ALA A 219 -7.27 -0.74 17.77
CA ALA A 219 -6.26 0.22 18.21
C ALA A 219 -5.23 -0.40 19.19
N GLY A 220 -3.95 -0.20 18.90
CA GLY A 220 -2.83 -0.71 19.67
C GLY A 220 -2.70 -2.25 19.68
N ARG A 221 -3.35 -2.96 18.75
CA ARG A 221 -3.29 -4.42 18.57
C ARG A 221 -3.15 -4.87 17.12
N SER A 222 -3.76 -4.18 16.16
CA SER A 222 -3.54 -4.48 14.73
C SER A 222 -2.23 -3.88 14.24
N ILE A 223 -1.58 -4.58 13.30
CA ILE A 223 -0.44 -4.07 12.55
C ILE A 223 -0.63 -4.27 11.05
N ALA A 224 -0.13 -3.30 10.28
CA ALA A 224 0.14 -3.48 8.87
C ALA A 224 1.52 -4.12 8.70
N VAL A 225 1.66 -5.10 7.82
CA VAL A 225 2.92 -5.85 7.59
C VAL A 225 3.23 -5.98 6.10
N ASP A 226 4.46 -6.39 5.77
CA ASP A 226 4.79 -6.81 4.41
C ASP A 226 3.96 -8.03 4.02
N ARG A 227 3.57 -8.06 2.75
CA ARG A 227 2.73 -9.05 2.07
C ARG A 227 3.44 -10.40 1.86
N LEU A 228 4.60 -10.59 2.48
CA LEU A 228 5.28 -11.88 2.67
C LEU A 228 4.70 -12.63 3.88
N HIS A 229 4.03 -11.93 4.79
CA HIS A 229 3.32 -12.50 5.94
C HIS A 229 1.87 -12.78 5.58
N GLU A 230 1.31 -13.83 6.18
CA GLU A 230 -0.12 -14.14 6.09
C GLU A 230 -0.93 -13.27 7.06
N TYR A 231 -2.15 -12.90 6.66
CA TYR A 231 -3.05 -12.17 7.55
C TYR A 231 -3.56 -13.08 8.68
N GLY A 232 -3.75 -12.48 9.86
CA GLY A 232 -4.07 -13.18 11.10
C GLY A 232 -2.84 -13.67 11.88
N THR A 233 -1.63 -13.65 11.29
CA THR A 233 -0.42 -14.07 12.00
C THR A 233 -0.15 -13.17 13.22
N PRO A 234 0.03 -13.74 14.43
CA PRO A 234 0.39 -12.97 15.61
C PRO A 234 1.87 -12.64 15.66
N PHE A 235 2.21 -11.41 16.05
CA PHE A 235 3.57 -10.93 16.25
C PHE A 235 3.71 -10.31 17.64
N PHE A 236 4.66 -10.81 18.43
CA PHE A 236 5.09 -10.13 19.65
C PHE A 236 6.20 -9.14 19.29
N ILE A 237 5.93 -7.84 19.48
CA ILE A 237 6.84 -6.75 19.15
C ILE A 237 7.37 -6.13 20.45
N GLN A 238 8.70 -5.99 20.54
CA GLN A 238 9.37 -5.26 21.61
C GLN A 238 10.11 -4.05 21.03
N ALA A 239 9.83 -2.86 21.53
CA ALA A 239 10.49 -1.62 21.12
C ALA A 239 10.49 -0.62 22.27
N ASN A 240 11.32 0.42 22.19
CA ASN A 240 11.14 1.62 23.01
C ASN A 240 10.52 2.68 22.10
N LEU A 241 9.34 3.20 22.47
CA LEU A 241 8.53 4.06 21.62
C LEU A 241 8.38 5.46 22.23
N ALA A 242 8.17 6.45 21.36
CA ALA A 242 7.97 7.85 21.71
C ALA A 242 6.46 8.15 21.93
N LEU A 243 5.83 7.42 22.88
CA LEU A 243 4.39 7.53 23.14
C LEU A 243 4.08 8.82 23.92
N ASP A 244 4.60 8.90 25.14
CA ASP A 244 4.27 9.96 26.11
C ASP A 244 5.15 11.22 25.91
N SER A 245 6.30 11.07 25.25
CA SER A 245 7.24 12.15 24.96
C SER A 245 7.93 11.96 23.61
N ALA A 246 8.61 12.99 23.10
CA ALA A 246 9.43 12.89 21.89
C ALA A 246 10.66 11.96 22.05
N LYS A 247 11.01 11.54 23.28
CA LYS A 247 12.08 10.56 23.52
C LYS A 247 11.48 9.14 23.52
N PRO A 248 12.10 8.17 22.83
CA PRO A 248 11.63 6.79 22.83
C PRO A 248 12.03 6.07 24.13
N VAL A 249 11.29 6.36 25.21
CA VAL A 249 11.51 5.80 26.55
C VAL A 249 10.38 4.87 27.01
N SER A 250 9.20 4.95 26.38
CA SER A 250 8.05 4.14 26.75
C SER A 250 8.26 2.71 26.24
N ARG A 251 8.51 1.76 27.16
CA ARG A 251 8.77 0.35 26.82
C ARG A 251 7.51 -0.29 26.25
N PHE A 252 7.54 -0.62 24.98
CA PHE A 252 6.49 -1.37 24.28
C PHE A 252 6.86 -2.86 24.24
N SER A 253 5.92 -3.71 24.62
CA SER A 253 6.06 -5.18 24.59
C SER A 253 4.66 -5.79 24.50
N ARG A 254 4.13 -5.93 23.28
CA ARG A 254 2.77 -6.40 23.03
C ARG A 254 2.72 -7.49 21.97
N LEU A 255 1.77 -8.41 22.16
CA LEU A 255 1.24 -9.24 21.10
C LEU A 255 0.28 -8.42 20.23
N MET A 256 0.51 -8.49 18.93
CA MET A 256 -0.17 -7.77 17.85
C MET A 256 -0.61 -8.77 16.78
N ILE A 257 -1.56 -8.41 15.92
CA ILE A 257 -2.07 -9.27 14.83
C ILE A 257 -1.85 -8.57 13.48
N ALA A 258 -1.29 -9.28 12.50
CA ALA A 258 -1.19 -8.80 11.12
C ALA A 258 -2.56 -8.79 10.44
N GLN A 259 -3.21 -7.63 10.36
CA GLN A 259 -4.57 -7.49 9.81
C GLN A 259 -4.63 -6.56 8.60
N ASP A 260 -3.49 -5.96 8.23
CA ASP A 260 -3.41 -4.97 7.17
C ASP A 260 -2.07 -5.01 6.41
N THR A 261 -1.95 -4.25 5.32
CA THR A 261 -0.69 -4.07 4.58
C THR A 261 -0.61 -2.69 3.93
N GLY A 262 0.56 -2.06 3.94
CA GLY A 262 0.83 -0.80 3.25
C GLY A 262 1.92 -0.94 2.19
N SER A 263 1.90 -0.10 1.16
CA SER A 263 2.88 -0.13 0.06
C SER A 263 4.31 0.20 0.50
N ALA A 264 4.46 1.00 1.58
CA ALA A 264 5.74 1.34 2.21
C ALA A 264 6.21 0.32 3.26
N ILE A 265 5.43 -0.73 3.54
CA ILE A 265 5.69 -1.71 4.60
C ILE A 265 6.38 -2.91 3.97
N VAL A 266 7.69 -2.80 3.80
CA VAL A 266 8.51 -3.80 3.09
C VAL A 266 9.66 -4.31 3.97
N GLY A 267 9.78 -5.63 4.09
CA GLY A 267 10.78 -6.36 4.86
C GLY A 267 10.17 -7.35 5.86
N PRO A 268 10.89 -8.43 6.22
CA PRO A 268 10.38 -9.46 7.14
C PRO A 268 10.10 -8.92 8.55
N ALA A 269 10.96 -8.05 9.06
CA ALA A 269 10.77 -7.38 10.36
C ALA A 269 10.43 -5.89 10.14
N ARG A 270 9.26 -5.65 9.56
CA ARG A 270 8.71 -4.31 9.31
C ARG A 270 7.21 -4.33 9.63
N ALA A 271 6.78 -3.45 10.53
CA ALA A 271 5.35 -3.27 10.82
C ALA A 271 4.98 -1.80 11.06
N ASP A 272 3.77 -1.47 10.67
CA ASP A 272 3.08 -0.24 11.04
C ASP A 272 2.04 -0.53 12.11
N LEU A 273 2.02 0.24 13.20
CA LEU A 273 1.13 0.01 14.34
C LEU A 273 -0.11 0.88 14.21
N TYR A 274 -1.30 0.27 14.21
CA TYR A 274 -2.55 1.00 14.20
C TYR A 274 -2.83 1.61 15.57
N TRP A 275 -3.01 2.93 15.67
CA TRP A 275 -3.25 3.64 16.93
C TRP A 275 -4.70 4.03 17.21
N GLY A 276 -5.63 3.74 16.30
CA GLY A 276 -7.02 4.21 16.37
C GLY A 276 -7.25 5.40 15.45
N ALA A 277 -8.26 6.22 15.75
CA ALA A 277 -8.67 7.36 14.93
C ALA A 277 -8.44 8.72 15.60
N GLY A 278 -8.36 9.77 14.77
CA GLY A 278 -8.30 11.17 15.22
C GLY A 278 -6.95 11.63 15.77
N ASP A 279 -6.91 12.86 16.27
CA ASP A 279 -5.67 13.60 16.58
C ASP A 279 -4.82 12.95 17.67
N ASP A 280 -5.44 12.25 18.63
CA ASP A 280 -4.73 11.49 19.66
C ASP A 280 -3.92 10.34 19.06
N ALA A 281 -4.55 9.55 18.19
CA ALA A 281 -3.89 8.48 17.45
C ALA A 281 -2.84 9.05 16.49
N ALA A 282 -3.16 10.14 15.78
CA ALA A 282 -2.25 10.83 14.88
C ALA A 282 -0.96 11.27 15.58
N ARG A 283 -1.07 11.88 16.76
CA ARG A 283 0.07 12.36 17.55
C ARG A 283 1.02 11.24 17.96
N ILE A 284 0.47 10.07 18.31
CA ILE A 284 1.26 8.89 18.67
C ILE A 284 1.87 8.28 17.41
N ALA A 285 1.05 7.98 16.40
CA ALA A 285 1.45 7.37 15.13
C ALA A 285 2.66 8.08 14.50
N ASN A 286 2.56 9.40 14.31
CA ASN A 286 3.60 10.22 13.67
C ASN A 286 4.93 10.30 14.46
N ARG A 287 4.97 9.89 15.73
CA ARG A 287 6.20 9.82 16.55
C ARG A 287 6.87 8.45 16.52
N VAL A 288 6.14 7.41 16.13
CA VAL A 288 6.66 6.04 16.12
C VAL A 288 7.52 5.87 14.86
N HIS A 289 8.84 5.80 15.08
CA HIS A 289 9.83 5.48 14.05
C HIS A 289 11.05 4.87 14.73
N ASN A 290 10.94 3.61 15.13
CA ASN A 290 11.83 3.00 16.13
C ASN A 290 12.30 1.61 15.69
N ALA A 291 13.54 1.26 16.05
CA ALA A 291 14.00 -0.12 15.99
C ALA A 291 13.20 -0.98 16.98
N GLY A 292 12.88 -2.21 16.59
CA GLY A 292 12.14 -3.14 17.42
C GLY A 292 12.41 -4.60 17.10
N ARG A 293 12.33 -5.48 18.10
CA ARG A 293 12.44 -6.93 17.93
C ARG A 293 11.11 -7.52 17.55
N PHE A 294 11.12 -8.42 16.58
CA PHE A 294 9.95 -9.12 16.08
C PHE A 294 10.06 -10.61 16.41
N VAL A 295 9.03 -11.13 17.08
CA VAL A 295 8.82 -12.56 17.27
C VAL A 295 7.48 -12.92 16.65
N MET A 296 7.52 -13.67 15.55
CA MET A 296 6.34 -14.25 14.92
C MET A 296 5.89 -15.48 15.72
N LEU A 297 4.59 -15.63 15.93
CA LEU A 297 4.02 -16.84 16.54
C LEU A 297 3.46 -17.75 15.44
N LEU A 298 4.09 -18.91 15.24
CA LEU A 298 3.62 -19.90 14.27
C LEU A 298 2.79 -20.98 14.97
N PRO A 299 1.61 -21.37 14.45
CA PRO A 299 0.85 -22.50 14.99
C PRO A 299 1.70 -23.76 15.08
N ARG A 300 1.71 -24.45 16.23
CA ARG A 300 2.57 -25.64 16.47
C ARG A 300 2.28 -26.81 15.52
N GLN A 301 1.11 -26.82 14.87
CA GLN A 301 0.74 -27.81 13.86
C GLN A 301 1.52 -27.65 12.54
N LEU A 302 2.22 -26.53 12.33
CA LEU A 302 3.09 -26.30 11.17
C LEU A 302 4.50 -26.83 11.45
N ASP A 303 4.85 -27.97 10.86
CA ASP A 303 6.24 -28.44 10.83
C ASP A 303 7.09 -27.54 9.92
N MET A 304 7.90 -26.68 10.55
CA MET A 304 8.81 -25.76 9.86
C MET A 304 9.90 -26.48 9.05
N ILE A 305 10.32 -27.69 9.44
CA ILE A 305 11.34 -28.47 8.73
C ILE A 305 10.72 -29.07 7.47
N ALA A 306 9.51 -29.62 7.56
CA ALA A 306 8.76 -30.09 6.38
C ALA A 306 8.43 -28.94 5.42
N ALA A 307 7.93 -27.80 5.92
CA ALA A 307 7.65 -26.63 5.10
C ALA A 307 8.92 -26.05 4.45
N GLY A 308 10.02 -25.97 5.20
CA GLY A 308 11.29 -25.43 4.73
C GLY A 308 11.93 -26.24 3.60
N LYS A 309 11.72 -27.57 3.54
CA LYS A 309 12.21 -28.44 2.46
C LYS A 309 11.66 -28.08 1.07
N HIS A 310 10.53 -27.38 1.01
CA HIS A 310 9.85 -27.01 -0.24
C HIS A 310 9.89 -25.50 -0.52
N MET A 311 10.53 -24.70 0.34
CA MET A 311 10.74 -23.28 0.08
C MET A 311 11.75 -23.10 -1.06
N PRO A 312 11.38 -22.42 -2.16
CA PRO A 312 12.32 -22.14 -3.23
C PRO A 312 13.41 -21.19 -2.72
N LEU A 313 14.67 -21.51 -3.01
CA LEU A 313 15.79 -20.61 -2.70
C LEU A 313 15.60 -19.26 -3.43
N PRO A 314 16.02 -18.14 -2.83
CA PRO A 314 16.02 -16.85 -3.51
C PRO A 314 16.76 -16.96 -4.86
N LEU A 315 16.18 -16.38 -5.91
CA LEU A 315 16.82 -16.31 -7.22
C LEU A 315 18.22 -15.68 -7.07
N ALA A 316 19.22 -16.32 -7.67
CA ALA A 316 20.59 -15.83 -7.65
C ALA A 316 20.62 -14.39 -8.17
N LYS A 317 21.27 -13.50 -7.41
CA LYS A 317 21.37 -12.08 -7.77
C LYS A 317 21.99 -11.97 -9.17
N PRO A 318 21.33 -11.30 -10.14
CA PRO A 318 21.84 -11.25 -11.50
C PRO A 318 23.23 -10.61 -11.51
N LYS A 319 24.17 -11.26 -12.20
CA LYS A 319 25.49 -10.68 -12.46
C LYS A 319 25.29 -9.55 -13.46
N PHE A 320 25.30 -8.32 -12.97
CA PHE A 320 25.52 -7.17 -13.85
C PHE A 320 26.94 -7.31 -14.41
N ALA A 321 27.08 -7.21 -15.73
CA ALA A 321 28.39 -7.08 -16.34
C ALA A 321 29.02 -5.80 -15.80
N GLU A 322 30.26 -5.89 -15.31
CA GLU A 322 31.04 -4.70 -14.99
C GLU A 322 31.22 -3.92 -16.29
N ILE A 323 30.68 -2.70 -16.34
CA ILE A 323 30.95 -1.78 -17.44
C ILE A 323 32.40 -1.37 -17.27
N GLU A 324 33.30 -1.93 -18.09
CA GLU A 324 34.67 -1.46 -18.20
C GLU A 324 34.64 0.02 -18.58
N VAL A 325 34.91 0.90 -17.61
CA VAL A 325 35.09 2.33 -17.86
C VAL A 325 36.44 2.52 -18.51
N SER A 326 36.47 2.37 -19.84
CA SER A 326 37.65 2.65 -20.66
C SER A 326 38.01 4.13 -20.54
N LYS A 327 39.10 4.41 -19.80
CA LYS A 327 39.66 5.76 -19.71
C LYS A 327 40.29 6.14 -21.04
N HIS A 328 39.66 7.03 -21.80
CA HIS A 328 40.36 7.82 -22.81
C HIS A 328 39.95 9.30 -22.82
N PRO A 329 40.86 10.21 -23.21
CA PRO A 329 40.76 11.63 -22.87
C PRO A 329 39.94 12.45 -23.86
N SER A 330 39.60 13.68 -23.44
CA SER A 330 38.78 14.63 -24.19
C SER A 330 39.47 15.25 -25.40
N LYS A 331 38.68 15.55 -26.46
CA LYS A 331 38.81 16.74 -27.33
C LYS A 331 37.67 16.87 -28.36
N GLY A 332 36.93 18.00 -28.30
CA GLY A 332 36.36 18.78 -29.42
C GLY A 332 35.30 18.21 -30.38
N ASN A 333 34.09 18.80 -30.35
CA ASN A 333 33.30 19.42 -31.47
C ASN A 333 33.07 18.67 -32.81
N VAL A 334 31.99 18.82 -33.61
CA VAL A 334 30.59 19.39 -33.65
C VAL A 334 30.04 18.98 -35.06
N PRO A 335 28.72 18.75 -35.40
CA PRO A 335 27.43 18.99 -34.73
C PRO A 335 26.53 17.71 -34.64
N LEU A 336 25.26 17.77 -35.12
CA LEU A 336 24.22 16.71 -35.13
C LEU A 336 23.97 16.08 -36.52
N ALA A 337 23.58 14.80 -36.54
CA ALA A 337 22.71 14.21 -37.57
C ALA A 337 21.78 13.16 -36.92
N GLY A 338 20.49 13.15 -37.29
CA GLY A 338 19.48 12.25 -36.68
C GLY A 338 19.61 10.79 -37.15
N PRO A 339 19.24 9.79 -36.33
CA PRO A 339 19.41 8.39 -36.67
C PRO A 339 18.39 7.92 -37.72
N LYS A 340 18.88 7.41 -38.85
CA LYS A 340 18.09 6.56 -39.75
C LYS A 340 17.93 5.17 -39.11
N LEU A 341 16.71 4.62 -39.16
CA LEU A 341 16.43 3.26 -38.69
C LEU A 341 16.91 2.22 -39.73
N ASP A 342 17.67 1.22 -39.27
CA ASP A 342 18.02 0.02 -40.04
C ASP A 342 16.84 -0.99 -39.99
N PRO A 343 16.27 -1.43 -41.14
CA PRO A 343 15.14 -2.36 -41.16
C PRO A 343 15.41 -3.80 -40.70
N ARG A 344 16.63 -4.19 -40.32
CA ARG A 344 16.98 -5.60 -40.07
C ARG A 344 16.90 -6.08 -38.62
N ALA A 345 16.50 -5.25 -37.66
CA ALA A 345 16.45 -5.62 -36.23
C ALA A 345 15.13 -6.29 -35.78
N THR A 346 14.14 -6.47 -36.65
CA THR A 346 12.75 -6.84 -36.27
C THR A 346 12.38 -8.32 -36.43
N ALA A 347 13.33 -9.21 -36.74
CA ALA A 347 13.05 -10.61 -37.11
C ALA A 347 13.34 -11.68 -36.03
N ALA A 348 13.85 -11.30 -34.85
CA ALA A 348 14.41 -12.26 -33.88
C ALA A 348 13.46 -12.74 -32.75
N TYR A 349 12.21 -12.28 -32.70
CA TYR A 349 11.28 -12.57 -31.58
C TYR A 349 10.09 -13.49 -31.90
N ALA A 350 10.02 -14.06 -33.11
CA ALA A 350 8.86 -14.82 -33.60
C ALA A 350 9.02 -16.36 -33.59
N HIS A 351 10.17 -16.92 -33.17
CA HIS A 351 10.52 -18.33 -33.41
C HIS A 351 10.76 -19.21 -32.16
N ALA A 352 10.13 -18.87 -31.02
CA ALA A 352 10.35 -19.57 -29.74
C ALA A 352 9.09 -20.12 -29.03
N VAL A 353 7.98 -20.37 -29.75
CA VAL A 353 6.84 -21.14 -29.22
C VAL A 353 6.25 -22.04 -30.32
N GLY A 354 6.74 -23.28 -30.46
CA GLY A 354 6.41 -24.13 -31.60
C GLY A 354 6.60 -25.65 -31.42
N GLY A 355 5.73 -26.28 -30.62
CA GLY A 355 5.50 -27.74 -30.64
C GLY A 355 6.10 -28.55 -29.48
N PRO A 356 5.76 -29.85 -29.35
CA PRO A 356 4.89 -30.65 -30.23
C PRO A 356 3.50 -30.98 -29.65
N ARG A 357 2.53 -31.27 -30.55
CA ARG A 357 1.18 -31.73 -30.19
C ARG A 357 1.15 -33.23 -29.89
N THR A 358 0.71 -33.64 -28.71
CA THR A 358 0.29 -35.03 -28.44
C THR A 358 -1.19 -35.23 -28.80
N LYS A 359 -1.49 -36.28 -29.57
CA LYS A 359 -2.86 -36.65 -29.97
C LYS A 359 -3.56 -37.39 -28.82
N LEU A 360 -4.51 -36.76 -28.12
CA LEU A 360 -5.49 -37.51 -27.34
C LEU A 360 -6.65 -37.96 -28.25
N LYS A 361 -6.97 -39.25 -28.21
CA LYS A 361 -8.13 -39.83 -28.90
C LYS A 361 -9.43 -39.35 -28.23
N ARG A 362 -10.46 -39.07 -29.03
CA ARG A 362 -11.82 -38.82 -28.54
C ARG A 362 -12.40 -40.11 -27.95
N LEU A 363 -13.07 -40.00 -26.80
CA LEU A 363 -14.09 -40.93 -26.33
C LEU A 363 -15.46 -40.22 -26.44
N PRO A 364 -16.53 -40.93 -26.85
CA PRO A 364 -17.80 -40.29 -27.20
C PRO A 364 -18.64 -39.90 -25.99
N LEU A 365 -19.43 -38.83 -26.15
CA LEU A 365 -20.50 -38.47 -25.22
C LEU A 365 -21.61 -39.52 -25.29
N HIS A 366 -22.08 -40.00 -24.14
CA HIS A 366 -23.37 -40.66 -24.04
C HIS A 366 -24.44 -39.69 -23.52
N SER A 367 -25.47 -39.51 -24.33
CA SER A 367 -26.73 -38.86 -23.99
C SER A 367 -27.52 -39.68 -22.96
N ALA A 368 -28.12 -39.01 -21.99
CA ALA A 368 -29.17 -39.58 -21.14
C ALA A 368 -30.22 -38.50 -20.82
N GLU A 369 -31.10 -38.23 -21.79
CA GLU A 369 -32.43 -37.75 -21.44
C GLU A 369 -33.22 -38.92 -20.84
N ARG A 370 -33.88 -38.71 -19.69
CA ARG A 370 -35.26 -39.19 -19.50
C ARG A 370 -35.96 -38.44 -18.38
N SER A 371 -37.17 -38.01 -18.71
CA SER A 371 -38.10 -37.33 -17.80
C SER A 371 -39.09 -38.33 -17.18
N VAL A 372 -39.88 -37.85 -16.22
CA VAL A 372 -41.12 -38.43 -15.66
C VAL A 372 -40.95 -39.63 -14.71
N ARG A 373 -41.03 -39.37 -13.41
CA ARG A 373 -42.31 -39.39 -12.67
C ARG A 373 -42.29 -38.44 -11.47
#